data_AF-A0A3C0I6S4-F1
#
_entry.id   AF-A0A3C0I6S4-F1
#
_cell.length_a   1.000
_cell.length_b   1.000
_cell.length_c   1.000
_cell.angle_alpha   90.00
_cell.angle_beta   90.00
_cell.angle_gamma   90.00
#
_symmetry.space_group_name_H-M   'P 1'
#
loop_
_entity.id
_entity.type
_entity.pdbx_description
1 polymer ?
#
loop_
_entity_poly.entity_id
_entity_poly.type
_entity_poly.pdbx_seq_one_letter_code
_entity_poly.pdbx_strand_id
1 'polypeptide(L)'
;MAKLFYYQHAGITLQNVIELSLAKGSIGLFYTPTQCQFGRWEESAQISDAHGKPFALEQVFEARLFHEQAELRWLREPNTDGLGRAVYLFDEANKAPDWQGWQRAEPLNELSINANQYLLWGEQWQASDQAREIDDFDQDNWSILATARIGKWFVPVPGLEKNQRVCLKTQEYFGLPRDADGKLTLAGQHGNQVVLEERWLSLV
;
A
#
# COMPACT_ATOMS: atom_id res chain seq x y z
N MET A 1 2.63 -1.12 25.03
CA MET A 1 1.87 -0.33 24.05
C MET A 1 2.76 -0.13 22.84
N ALA A 2 2.18 -0.15 21.65
CA ALA A 2 2.93 -0.01 20.42
C ALA A 2 3.28 1.46 20.12
N LYS A 3 4.24 1.63 19.22
CA LYS A 3 4.59 2.92 18.61
C LYS A 3 4.65 2.80 17.11
N LEU A 4 4.27 3.87 16.43
CA LEU A 4 4.33 3.98 14.98
C LEU A 4 5.20 5.18 14.61
N PHE A 5 6.20 4.94 13.78
CA PHE A 5 7.18 5.94 13.35
C PHE A 5 6.88 6.41 11.93
N TYR A 6 7.11 7.69 11.69
CA TYR A 6 6.90 8.34 10.41
C TYR A 6 8.17 9.02 9.94
N TYR A 7 8.49 8.81 8.67
CA TYR A 7 9.48 9.58 7.94
C TYR A 7 8.77 10.24 6.77
N GLN A 8 9.03 11.52 6.55
CA GLN A 8 8.40 12.29 5.49
C GLN A 8 9.44 12.95 4.59
N HIS A 9 9.13 13.04 3.31
CA HIS A 9 9.92 13.78 2.34
C HIS A 9 8.98 14.52 1.39
N ALA A 10 9.18 15.83 1.24
CA ALA A 10 8.46 16.65 0.28
C ALA A 10 9.34 16.92 -0.95
N GLY A 11 8.73 17.07 -2.13
CA GLY A 11 9.46 17.39 -3.35
C GLY A 11 10.27 16.22 -3.90
N ILE A 12 9.75 14.99 -3.82
CA ILE A 12 10.41 13.78 -4.33
C ILE A 12 9.55 13.10 -5.39
N THR A 13 10.18 12.56 -6.45
CA THR A 13 9.50 11.80 -7.49
C THR A 13 9.14 10.39 -7.01
N LEU A 14 8.10 9.79 -7.59
CA LEU A 14 7.77 8.40 -7.31
C LEU A 14 8.95 7.47 -7.66
N GLN A 15 9.64 7.70 -8.78
CA GLN A 15 10.83 6.94 -9.19
C GLN A 15 11.88 6.87 -8.07
N ASN A 16 12.25 8.02 -7.48
CA ASN A 16 13.26 8.04 -6.43
C ASN A 16 12.77 7.38 -5.13
N VAL A 17 11.48 7.49 -4.85
CA VAL A 17 10.86 6.89 -3.65
C VAL A 17 10.86 5.36 -3.73
N ILE A 18 10.57 4.80 -4.89
CA ILE A 18 10.50 3.34 -5.05
C ILE A 18 11.89 2.67 -5.10
N GLU A 19 12.96 3.43 -5.35
CA GLU A 19 14.33 2.93 -5.30
C GLU A 19 14.83 2.69 -3.86
N LEU A 20 14.08 3.15 -2.85
CA LEU A 20 14.40 2.91 -1.44
C LEU A 20 14.36 1.42 -1.11
N SER A 21 15.30 0.97 -0.28
CA SER A 21 15.58 -0.45 -0.02
C SER A 21 14.39 -1.29 0.45
N LEU A 22 13.37 -0.65 1.02
CA LEU A 22 12.20 -1.32 1.60
C LEU A 22 10.98 -1.31 0.68
N ALA A 23 11.04 -0.62 -0.47
CA ALA A 23 10.06 -0.80 -1.54
C ALA A 23 10.34 -2.08 -2.36
N LYS A 24 11.56 -2.64 -2.24
CA LYS A 24 11.93 -3.89 -2.90
C LYS A 24 11.14 -5.06 -2.33
N GLY A 25 10.48 -5.81 -3.20
CA GLY A 25 9.61 -6.94 -2.82
C GLY A 25 8.24 -6.52 -2.25
N SER A 26 7.92 -5.22 -2.23
CA SER A 26 6.60 -4.76 -1.83
C SER A 26 5.57 -4.90 -2.96
N ILE A 27 4.30 -4.99 -2.55
CA ILE A 27 3.17 -4.85 -3.46
C ILE A 27 2.76 -3.37 -3.42
N GLY A 28 2.53 -2.79 -4.59
CA GLY A 28 2.03 -1.42 -4.72
C GLY A 28 0.62 -1.38 -5.26
N LEU A 29 -0.19 -0.45 -4.77
CA LEU A 29 -1.42 0.00 -5.41
C LEU A 29 -1.17 1.39 -5.99
N PHE A 30 -1.40 1.54 -7.30
CA PHE A 30 -1.09 2.75 -8.04
C PHE A 30 -2.35 3.33 -8.66
N TYR A 31 -2.54 4.63 -8.47
CA TYR A 31 -3.63 5.40 -9.05
C TYR A 31 -3.11 6.30 -10.17
N THR A 32 -3.69 6.12 -11.35
CA THR A 32 -3.50 6.95 -12.53
C THR A 32 -4.86 7.54 -12.94
N PRO A 33 -4.90 8.53 -13.85
CA PRO A 33 -6.17 9.11 -14.31
C PRO A 33 -7.14 8.09 -14.92
N THR A 34 -6.64 6.94 -15.36
CA THR A 34 -7.43 5.93 -16.07
C THR A 34 -7.58 4.62 -15.31
N GLN A 35 -6.74 4.36 -14.29
CA GLN A 35 -6.67 3.05 -13.65
C GLN A 35 -6.30 3.14 -12.16
N CYS A 36 -6.85 2.21 -11.39
CA CYS A 36 -6.35 1.83 -10.07
C CYS A 36 -5.93 0.36 -10.18
N GLN A 37 -4.63 0.09 -10.05
CA GLN A 37 -4.10 -1.25 -10.31
C GLN A 37 -2.93 -1.60 -9.41
N PHE A 38 -2.77 -2.90 -9.17
CA PHE A 38 -1.63 -3.42 -8.44
C PHE A 38 -0.40 -3.47 -9.34
N GLY A 39 0.76 -3.16 -8.76
CA GLY A 39 2.07 -3.39 -9.35
C GLY A 39 2.94 -4.17 -8.37
N ARG A 40 3.86 -4.96 -8.89
CA ARG A 40 4.78 -5.76 -8.08
C ARG A 40 6.22 -5.37 -8.37
N TRP A 41 7.04 -5.37 -7.32
CA TRP A 41 8.47 -5.23 -7.47
C TRP A 41 9.11 -6.48 -8.07
N GLU A 42 9.75 -6.34 -9.23
CA GLU A 42 10.46 -7.42 -9.90
C GLU A 42 11.94 -7.46 -9.50
N GLU A 43 12.60 -8.61 -9.71
CA GLU A 43 14.04 -8.77 -9.46
C GLU A 43 14.90 -7.77 -10.25
N SER A 44 14.40 -7.31 -11.40
CA SER A 44 15.01 -6.29 -12.27
C SER A 44 14.98 -4.87 -11.69
N ALA A 45 14.50 -4.69 -10.45
CA ALA A 45 14.34 -3.40 -9.78
C ALA A 45 13.34 -2.46 -10.47
N GLN A 46 12.34 -3.03 -11.15
CA GLN A 46 11.23 -2.30 -11.75
C GLN A 46 9.90 -2.73 -11.12
N ILE A 47 8.90 -1.87 -11.24
CA ILE A 47 7.53 -2.21 -10.90
C ILE A 47 6.79 -2.57 -12.18
N SER A 48 6.24 -3.78 -12.23
CA SER A 48 5.51 -4.29 -13.39
C SER A 48 4.08 -4.66 -13.04
N ASP A 49 3.23 -4.65 -14.07
CA ASP A 49 1.85 -5.17 -14.00
C ASP A 49 1.81 -6.68 -14.22
N ALA A 50 0.59 -7.23 -14.23
CA ALA A 50 0.35 -8.66 -14.42
C ALA A 50 0.76 -9.23 -15.79
N HIS A 51 1.12 -8.36 -16.74
CA HIS A 51 1.63 -8.74 -18.06
C HIS A 51 3.15 -8.55 -18.15
N GLY A 52 3.83 -8.30 -17.03
CA GLY A 52 5.25 -8.02 -16.99
C GLY A 52 5.62 -6.64 -17.57
N LYS A 53 4.64 -5.79 -17.86
CA LYS A 53 4.90 -4.47 -18.44
C LYS A 53 5.28 -3.49 -17.34
N PRO A 54 6.38 -2.72 -17.50
CA PRO A 54 6.76 -1.69 -16.55
C PRO A 54 5.68 -0.60 -16.41
N PHE A 55 5.47 -0.15 -15.18
CA PHE A 55 4.57 0.97 -14.90
C PHE A 55 5.13 2.29 -15.42
N ALA A 56 4.26 3.08 -16.07
CA ALA A 56 4.50 4.48 -16.38
C ALA A 56 4.33 5.35 -15.12
N LEU A 57 5.33 5.33 -14.23
CA LEU A 57 5.30 6.00 -12.92
C LEU A 57 5.05 7.50 -13.03
N GLU A 58 5.41 8.11 -14.14
CA GLU A 58 5.16 9.52 -14.44
C GLU A 58 3.67 9.87 -14.52
N GLN A 59 2.78 8.89 -14.76
CA GLN A 59 1.32 9.07 -14.79
C GLN A 59 0.65 8.81 -13.45
N VAL A 60 1.36 8.25 -12.47
CA VAL A 60 0.83 7.95 -11.15
C VAL A 60 0.67 9.24 -10.36
N PHE A 61 -0.51 9.47 -9.78
CA PHE A 61 -0.73 10.59 -8.86
C PHE A 61 -0.79 10.15 -7.40
N GLU A 62 -1.05 8.87 -7.12
CA GLU A 62 -1.01 8.31 -5.77
C GLU A 62 -0.48 6.87 -5.83
N ALA A 63 0.39 6.53 -4.88
CA ALA A 63 0.92 5.18 -4.73
C ALA A 63 0.96 4.78 -3.24
N ARG A 64 0.53 3.55 -2.95
CA ARG A 64 0.72 2.91 -1.64
C ARG A 64 1.48 1.62 -1.85
N LEU A 65 2.71 1.55 -1.36
CA LEU A 65 3.55 0.36 -1.39
C LEU A 65 3.58 -0.23 0.01
N PHE A 66 3.14 -1.48 0.14
CA PHE A 66 2.92 -2.10 1.44
C PHE A 66 3.61 -3.44 1.59
N HIS A 67 4.00 -3.69 2.84
CA HIS A 67 4.68 -4.89 3.31
C HIS A 67 4.35 -5.08 4.80
N GLU A 68 4.50 -6.30 5.31
CA GLU A 68 4.23 -6.64 6.72
C GLU A 68 4.95 -5.68 7.70
N GLN A 69 6.16 -5.24 7.35
CA GLN A 69 7.02 -4.45 8.23
C GLN A 69 6.98 -2.93 7.99
N ALA A 70 6.40 -2.50 6.88
CA ALA A 70 6.51 -1.14 6.40
C ALA A 70 5.36 -0.75 5.46
N GLU A 71 4.99 0.52 5.47
CA GLU A 71 4.17 1.07 4.40
C GLU A 71 4.73 2.41 3.90
N LEU A 72 4.84 2.55 2.60
CA LEU A 72 5.18 3.78 1.91
C LEU A 72 3.95 4.33 1.21
N ARG A 73 3.66 5.61 1.43
CA ARG A 73 2.59 6.35 0.77
C ARG A 73 3.20 7.52 0.03
N TRP A 74 2.84 7.70 -1.23
CA TRP A 74 3.28 8.82 -2.04
C TRP A 74 2.08 9.46 -2.71
N LEU A 75 2.01 10.79 -2.63
CA LEU A 75 0.98 11.60 -3.27
C LEU A 75 1.64 12.71 -4.08
N ARG A 76 1.30 12.78 -5.36
CA ARG A 76 1.76 13.83 -6.26
C ARG A 76 1.23 15.19 -5.83
N GLU A 77 2.09 16.19 -5.87
CA GLU A 77 1.70 17.57 -5.60
C GLU A 77 1.12 18.21 -6.87
N PRO A 78 -0.08 18.81 -6.79
CA PRO A 78 -0.63 19.56 -7.90
C PRO A 78 0.33 20.67 -8.33
N ASN A 79 0.43 20.90 -9.65
CA ASN A 79 1.28 21.95 -10.25
C ASN A 79 2.80 21.75 -10.08
N THR A 80 3.25 20.52 -9.86
CA THR A 80 4.68 20.18 -9.87
C THR A 80 5.02 19.24 -11.03
N ASP A 81 6.27 19.28 -11.48
CA ASP A 81 6.78 18.38 -12.50
C ASP A 81 7.21 17.03 -11.87
N GLY A 82 6.23 16.16 -11.62
CA GLY A 82 6.52 14.81 -11.11
C GLY A 82 6.79 14.70 -9.61
N LEU A 83 6.81 15.80 -8.88
CA LEU A 83 7.13 15.81 -7.46
C LEU A 83 5.91 15.52 -6.59
N GLY A 84 6.16 14.96 -5.42
CA GLY A 84 5.13 14.64 -4.45
C GLY A 84 5.62 14.68 -3.01
N ARG A 85 4.72 14.30 -2.11
CA ARG A 85 5.02 14.02 -0.71
C ARG A 85 5.03 12.52 -0.50
N ALA A 86 6.09 12.04 0.14
CA ALA A 86 6.21 10.67 0.58
C ALA A 86 6.11 10.60 2.10
N VAL A 87 5.42 9.59 2.62
CA VAL A 87 5.39 9.22 4.03
C VAL A 87 5.73 7.74 4.13
N TYR A 88 6.66 7.41 5.00
CA TYR A 88 7.08 6.06 5.29
C TYR A 88 6.72 5.73 6.74
N LEU A 89 5.94 4.68 6.93
CA LEU A 89 5.42 4.22 8.21
C LEU A 89 6.10 2.91 8.64
N PHE A 90 6.53 2.84 9.90
CA PHE A 90 7.24 1.70 10.47
C PHE A 90 6.82 1.37 11.89
N ASP A 91 6.77 0.08 12.19
CA ASP A 91 6.80 -0.38 13.56
C ASP A 91 8.23 -0.34 14.14
N GLU A 92 8.31 -0.25 15.47
CA GLU A 92 9.49 0.08 16.31
C GLU A 92 10.77 -0.76 16.09
N ALA A 93 10.73 -1.80 15.27
CA ALA A 93 11.84 -2.73 15.04
C ALA A 93 12.89 -2.26 14.02
N ASN A 94 12.58 -1.31 13.14
CA ASN A 94 13.44 -0.99 12.01
C ASN A 94 14.13 0.39 12.20
N LYS A 95 15.47 0.39 12.20
CA LYS A 95 16.23 1.62 11.99
C LYS A 95 15.90 2.11 10.58
N ALA A 96 15.27 3.27 10.47
CA ALA A 96 15.15 3.91 9.18
C ALA A 96 16.56 4.12 8.62
N PRO A 97 16.80 3.77 7.35
CA PRO A 97 18.10 4.05 6.74
C PRO A 97 18.34 5.57 6.73
N ASP A 98 19.61 5.98 6.66
CA ASP A 98 19.99 7.38 6.53
C ASP A 98 19.62 7.88 5.12
N TRP A 99 18.34 8.17 4.92
CA TRP A 99 17.81 8.66 3.66
C TRP A 99 17.94 10.18 3.62
N GLN A 100 18.82 10.65 2.74
CA GLN A 100 19.04 12.08 2.54
C GLN A 100 17.70 12.79 2.25
N GLY A 101 17.45 13.89 2.97
CA GLY A 101 16.25 14.72 2.79
C GLY A 101 15.00 14.24 3.53
N TRP A 102 15.01 13.03 4.11
CA TRP A 102 13.89 12.52 4.90
C TRP A 102 13.93 13.08 6.31
N GLN A 103 12.77 13.54 6.78
CA GLN A 103 12.59 14.07 8.12
C GLN A 103 11.79 13.09 8.95
N ARG A 104 12.29 12.79 10.16
CA ARG A 104 11.53 12.02 11.13
C ARG A 104 10.49 12.92 11.79
N ALA A 105 9.23 12.51 11.76
CA ALA A 105 8.17 13.16 12.52
C ALA A 105 8.06 12.57 13.94
N GLU A 106 7.34 13.25 14.81
CA GLU A 106 7.02 12.73 16.14
C GLU A 106 6.25 11.41 16.02
N PRO A 107 6.67 10.35 16.70
CA PRO A 107 5.99 9.06 16.62
C PRO A 107 4.62 9.13 17.29
N LEU A 108 3.69 8.31 16.78
CA LEU A 108 2.50 7.99 17.55
C LEU A 108 2.87 7.00 18.64
N ASN A 109 2.47 7.31 19.88
CA ASN A 109 2.78 6.54 21.06
C ASN A 109 1.52 6.00 21.73
N GLU A 110 1.70 5.08 22.68
CA GLU A 110 0.62 4.57 23.53
C GLU A 110 -0.51 3.90 22.75
N LEU A 111 -0.14 3.19 21.67
CA LEU A 111 -1.10 2.60 20.75
C LEU A 111 -1.51 1.18 21.19
N SER A 112 -2.80 0.88 21.05
CA SER A 112 -3.31 -0.48 20.92
C SER A 112 -3.35 -0.85 19.43
N ILE A 113 -3.09 -2.11 19.12
CA ILE A 113 -3.10 -2.62 17.74
C ILE A 113 -4.28 -3.59 17.59
N ASN A 114 -4.97 -3.48 16.46
CA ASN A 114 -5.95 -4.46 16.01
C ASN A 114 -5.60 -4.94 14.59
N ALA A 115 -5.67 -6.25 14.36
CA ALA A 115 -5.58 -6.79 13.02
C ALA A 115 -6.95 -6.69 12.35
N ASN A 116 -6.99 -6.22 11.10
CA ASN A 116 -8.20 -6.09 10.32
C ASN A 116 -7.96 -6.59 8.87
N GLN A 117 -9.03 -6.77 8.11
CA GLN A 117 -8.98 -7.20 6.73
C GLN A 117 -10.15 -6.67 5.90
N TYR A 118 -9.85 -6.27 4.66
CA TYR A 118 -10.85 -5.88 3.67
C TYR A 118 -10.92 -6.91 2.57
N LEU A 119 -12.12 -7.42 2.29
CA LEU A 119 -12.35 -8.33 1.18
C LEU A 119 -12.27 -7.57 -0.15
N LEU A 120 -11.40 -8.01 -1.07
CA LEU A 120 -11.37 -7.48 -2.43
C LEU A 120 -12.57 -7.99 -3.23
N TRP A 121 -13.06 -7.13 -4.12
CA TRP A 121 -14.20 -7.48 -4.96
C TRP A 121 -13.86 -8.56 -5.98
N GLY A 122 -14.75 -9.53 -6.10
CA GLY A 122 -14.62 -10.65 -7.03
C GLY A 122 -14.10 -11.91 -6.36
N GLU A 123 -14.00 -12.94 -7.19
CA GLU A 123 -13.43 -14.23 -6.83
C GLU A 123 -12.54 -14.71 -7.98
N GLN A 124 -11.67 -15.66 -7.68
CA GLN A 124 -10.72 -16.19 -8.63
C GLN A 124 -11.42 -16.64 -9.91
N TRP A 125 -11.04 -15.98 -11.00
CA TRP A 125 -11.45 -16.26 -12.35
C TRP A 125 -10.49 -17.29 -12.93
N GLN A 126 -10.94 -18.54 -13.06
CA GLN A 126 -10.11 -19.56 -13.66
C GLN A 126 -10.09 -19.41 -15.18
N ALA A 127 -8.87 -19.30 -15.71
CA ALA A 127 -8.61 -19.28 -17.13
C ALA A 127 -9.12 -20.53 -17.85
N SER A 128 -9.43 -21.67 -17.21
CA SER A 128 -10.08 -22.81 -17.87
C SER A 128 -11.43 -22.46 -18.52
N ASP A 129 -12.02 -21.32 -18.17
CA ASP A 129 -13.21 -20.77 -18.82
C ASP A 129 -12.90 -19.95 -20.10
N GLN A 130 -11.61 -19.65 -20.43
CA GLN A 130 -11.11 -19.05 -21.70
C GLN A 130 -9.55 -18.94 -21.73
N ALA A 131 -8.82 -20.06 -21.68
CA ALA A 131 -7.39 -20.15 -21.27
C ALA A 131 -6.36 -19.59 -22.29
N ARG A 132 -6.77 -18.71 -23.20
CA ARG A 132 -5.92 -18.20 -24.30
C ARG A 132 -6.13 -16.72 -24.61
N GLU A 133 -6.91 -15.99 -23.82
CA GLU A 133 -7.31 -14.62 -24.20
C GLU A 133 -6.41 -13.51 -23.65
N ILE A 134 -5.44 -13.84 -22.79
CA ILE A 134 -4.56 -12.83 -22.20
C ILE A 134 -3.12 -13.19 -22.51
N ASP A 135 -2.62 -12.63 -23.60
CA ASP A 135 -1.20 -12.71 -23.96
C ASP A 135 -0.34 -12.14 -22.81
N ASP A 136 0.81 -12.78 -22.58
CA ASP A 136 1.84 -12.40 -21.62
C ASP A 136 1.42 -12.32 -20.14
N PHE A 137 0.30 -12.95 -19.73
CA PHE A 137 -0.11 -13.00 -18.32
C PHE A 137 0.80 -13.89 -17.46
N ASP A 138 1.36 -13.32 -16.40
CA ASP A 138 2.23 -14.02 -15.44
C ASP A 138 1.41 -14.76 -14.37
N GLN A 139 0.92 -15.94 -14.72
CA GLN A 139 0.14 -16.82 -13.84
C GLN A 139 0.91 -17.35 -12.61
N ASP A 140 2.24 -17.30 -12.61
CA ASP A 140 3.06 -17.82 -11.51
C ASP A 140 3.11 -16.83 -10.34
N ASN A 141 2.77 -15.56 -10.60
CA ASN A 141 2.87 -14.48 -9.64
C ASN A 141 1.56 -13.71 -9.45
N TRP A 142 0.61 -13.88 -10.36
CA TRP A 142 -0.64 -13.14 -10.39
C TRP A 142 -1.86 -14.06 -10.49
N SER A 143 -2.97 -13.56 -9.97
CA SER A 143 -4.31 -14.12 -10.16
C SER A 143 -5.26 -13.06 -10.69
N ILE A 144 -6.42 -13.49 -11.15
CA ILE A 144 -7.45 -12.62 -11.71
C ILE A 144 -8.71 -12.77 -10.89
N LEU A 145 -9.15 -11.69 -10.25
CA LEU A 145 -10.46 -11.64 -9.59
C LEU A 145 -11.49 -11.11 -10.58
N ALA A 146 -12.65 -11.73 -10.64
CA ALA A 146 -13.76 -11.21 -11.45
C ALA A 146 -15.11 -11.41 -10.75
N THR A 147 -16.05 -10.55 -11.09
CA THR A 147 -17.48 -10.77 -10.81
C THR A 147 -18.31 -10.07 -11.86
N ALA A 148 -19.56 -10.50 -12.02
CA ALA A 148 -20.46 -9.96 -13.03
C ALA A 148 -20.56 -8.42 -12.90
N ARG A 149 -20.34 -7.72 -14.02
CA ARG A 149 -20.51 -6.25 -14.17
C ARG A 149 -19.46 -5.35 -13.50
N ILE A 150 -18.50 -5.90 -12.75
CA ILE A 150 -17.40 -5.13 -12.13
C ILE A 150 -16.10 -5.25 -12.94
N GLY A 151 -16.00 -6.27 -13.80
CA GLY A 151 -14.84 -6.48 -14.66
C GLY A 151 -13.85 -7.46 -14.05
N LYS A 152 -12.61 -7.43 -14.55
CA LYS A 152 -11.48 -8.24 -14.10
C LYS A 152 -10.51 -7.35 -13.33
N TRP A 153 -9.92 -7.89 -12.28
CA TRP A 153 -8.88 -7.23 -11.49
C TRP A 153 -7.70 -8.20 -11.33
N PHE A 154 -6.52 -7.77 -11.77
CA PHE A 154 -5.29 -8.51 -11.58
C PHE A 154 -4.71 -8.23 -10.19
N VAL A 155 -4.42 -9.29 -9.45
CA VAL A 155 -3.88 -9.21 -8.07
C VAL A 155 -2.61 -10.05 -7.96
N PRO A 156 -1.55 -9.55 -7.29
CA PRO A 156 -0.27 -10.25 -7.16
C PRO A 156 -0.33 -11.30 -6.03
N VAL A 157 -1.31 -12.21 -6.13
CA VAL A 157 -1.50 -13.35 -5.24
C VAL A 157 -1.58 -14.59 -6.12
N PRO A 158 -0.50 -15.39 -6.24
CA PRO A 158 -0.51 -16.54 -7.12
C PRO A 158 -1.29 -17.72 -6.52
N GLY A 159 -1.64 -18.69 -7.37
CA GLY A 159 -2.13 -19.99 -6.92
C GLY A 159 -3.54 -20.01 -6.32
N LEU A 160 -4.37 -19.00 -6.60
CA LEU A 160 -5.76 -19.01 -6.15
C LEU A 160 -6.58 -20.10 -6.86
N GLU A 161 -7.35 -20.85 -6.08
CA GLU A 161 -8.31 -21.84 -6.57
C GLU A 161 -9.66 -21.18 -6.94
N LYS A 162 -10.47 -21.87 -7.74
CA LYS A 162 -11.79 -21.39 -8.17
C LYS A 162 -12.65 -20.92 -6.98
N ASN A 163 -13.30 -19.78 -7.13
CA ASN A 163 -14.17 -19.13 -6.12
C ASN A 163 -13.45 -18.67 -4.84
N GLN A 164 -12.12 -18.80 -4.74
CA GLN A 164 -11.39 -18.14 -3.66
C GLN A 164 -11.42 -16.63 -3.84
N ARG A 165 -11.28 -15.91 -2.73
CA ARG A 165 -11.27 -14.45 -2.70
C ARG A 165 -10.00 -13.99 -2.03
N VAL A 166 -9.60 -12.76 -2.34
CA VAL A 166 -8.44 -12.12 -1.72
C VAL A 166 -8.90 -11.10 -0.71
N CYS A 167 -8.19 -11.02 0.41
CA CYS A 167 -8.31 -9.99 1.41
C CYS A 167 -7.04 -9.14 1.43
N LEU A 168 -7.21 -7.82 1.54
CA LEU A 168 -6.17 -6.91 1.98
C LEU A 168 -6.09 -6.95 3.50
N LYS A 169 -4.97 -7.42 4.05
CA LYS A 169 -4.70 -7.34 5.48
C LYS A 169 -4.28 -5.93 5.88
N THR A 170 -4.85 -5.44 6.96
CA THR A 170 -4.51 -4.14 7.54
C THR A 170 -4.22 -4.24 9.02
N GLN A 171 -3.51 -3.25 9.54
CA GLN A 171 -3.22 -3.08 10.94
C GLN A 171 -3.70 -1.70 11.38
N GLU A 172 -4.69 -1.68 12.27
CA GLU A 172 -5.25 -0.46 12.82
C GLU A 172 -4.54 -0.11 14.13
N TYR A 173 -4.20 1.16 14.27
CA TYR A 173 -3.55 1.72 15.45
C TYR A 173 -4.54 2.60 16.20
N PHE A 174 -4.95 2.15 17.37
CA PHE A 174 -5.90 2.83 18.23
C PHE A 174 -5.19 3.67 19.28
N GLY A 175 -5.76 4.84 19.57
CA GLY A 175 -5.29 5.68 20.66
C GLY A 175 -6.37 6.67 21.12
N LEU A 176 -6.04 7.45 22.14
CA LEU A 176 -6.96 8.45 22.67
C LEU A 176 -6.99 9.69 21.74
N PRO A 177 -8.18 10.16 21.32
CA PRO A 177 -8.32 11.30 20.44
C PRO A 177 -7.88 12.60 21.13
N ARG A 178 -6.96 13.31 20.48
CA ARG A 178 -6.40 14.60 20.92
C ARG A 178 -6.75 15.72 19.93
N ASP A 179 -6.84 16.95 20.42
CA ASP A 179 -7.00 18.14 19.58
C ASP A 179 -5.67 18.58 18.94
N ALA A 180 -5.71 19.66 18.16
CA ALA A 180 -4.53 20.20 17.48
C ALA A 180 -3.43 20.69 18.44
N ASP A 181 -3.77 21.00 19.70
CA ASP A 181 -2.83 21.39 20.74
C ASP A 181 -2.31 20.18 21.54
N GLY A 182 -2.70 18.95 21.17
CA GLY A 182 -2.29 17.70 21.81
C GLY A 182 -3.06 17.34 23.08
N LYS A 183 -4.10 18.10 23.45
CA LYS A 183 -4.92 17.81 24.65
C LYS A 183 -5.97 16.76 24.32
N LEU A 184 -6.33 15.93 25.31
CA LEU A 184 -7.41 14.97 25.15
C LEU A 184 -8.72 15.70 24.86
N THR A 185 -9.37 15.31 23.77
CA THR A 185 -10.77 15.68 23.50
C THR A 185 -11.69 15.14 24.60
N LEU A 186 -12.93 15.64 24.68
CA LEU A 186 -13.91 15.13 25.65
C LEU A 186 -14.10 13.61 25.53
N ALA A 187 -14.10 13.08 24.30
CA ALA A 187 -14.19 11.64 24.07
C ALA A 187 -12.98 10.89 24.66
N GLY A 188 -11.77 11.43 24.49
CA GLY A 188 -10.55 10.86 25.05
C GLY A 188 -10.50 10.92 26.58
N GLN A 189 -11.05 11.97 27.19
CA GLN A 189 -11.17 12.08 28.65
C GLN A 189 -12.11 11.02 29.24
N HIS A 190 -13.11 10.58 28.48
CA HIS A 190 -13.99 9.48 28.85
C HIS A 190 -13.42 8.09 28.51
N GLY A 191 -12.18 8.01 28.00
CA GLY A 191 -11.52 6.75 27.65
C GLY A 191 -11.92 6.16 26.30
N ASN A 192 -12.66 6.89 25.46
CA ASN A 192 -12.95 6.43 24.10
C ASN A 192 -11.66 6.41 23.27
N GLN A 193 -11.47 5.35 22.50
CA GLN A 193 -10.37 5.22 21.55
C GLN A 193 -10.88 5.40 20.11
N VAL A 194 -10.00 5.89 19.24
CA VAL A 194 -10.24 6.02 17.80
C VAL A 194 -9.08 5.39 17.04
N VAL A 195 -9.33 4.99 15.80
CA VAL A 195 -8.26 4.65 14.85
C VAL A 195 -7.50 5.94 14.54
N LEU A 196 -6.23 6.01 14.93
CA LEU A 196 -5.34 7.13 14.64
C LEU A 196 -4.60 6.94 13.31
N GLU A 197 -4.34 5.69 12.92
CA GLU A 197 -3.68 5.32 11.68
C GLU A 197 -4.03 3.87 11.31
N GLU A 198 -3.95 3.52 10.02
CA GLU A 198 -4.10 2.16 9.52
C GLU A 198 -3.03 1.87 8.47
N ARG A 199 -2.26 0.79 8.65
CA ARG A 199 -1.31 0.33 7.63
C ARG A 199 -1.84 -0.84 6.83
N TRP A 200 -1.50 -0.86 5.54
CA TRP A 200 -1.66 -2.05 4.68
C TRP A 200 -0.45 -2.97 4.85
N LEU A 201 -0.69 -4.28 4.90
CA LEU A 201 0.34 -5.27 5.21
C LEU A 201 0.63 -6.20 4.03
N SER A 202 -0.40 -6.89 3.55
CA SER A 202 -0.27 -7.95 2.54
C SER A 202 -1.63 -8.27 1.92
N LEU A 203 -1.61 -9.00 0.80
CA LEU A 203 -2.78 -9.63 0.20
C LEU A 203 -2.75 -11.13 0.53
N VAL A 204 -3.91 -11.71 0.90
CA VAL A 204 -4.06 -13.15 1.22
C VAL A 204 -5.33 -13.76 0.68
#